data_AF-A0AAE3CKG3-F1
#
_entry.id   AF-A0AAE3CKG3-F1
#
_cell.length_a   1.000
_cell.length_b   1.000
_cell.length_c   1.000
_cell.angle_alpha   90.00
_cell.angle_beta   90.00
_cell.angle_gamma   90.00
#
_symmetry.space_group_name_H-M   'P 1'
#
loop_
_entity.id
_entity.type
_entity.pdbx_description
1 polymer ?
#
loop_
_entity_poly.entity_id
_entity_poly.type
_entity_poly.pdbx_seq_one_letter_code
_entity_poly.pdbx_strand_id
1 'polypeptide(L)'
;MATDARLNVGILQHPKIKKLGYRLGPQGPLSYIALILWVAANKPDGDLSGMEADDIELAIDWPEEPGVFFNALIEFRLLDETNPGHYAMHGWAERNPWVAGRGGRA
;
A
#
# COMPACT_ATOMS: atom_id res chain seq x y z
N MET A 1 14.02 2.78 -11.35
CA MET A 1 12.65 3.07 -10.87
C MET A 1 11.65 2.34 -11.76
N ALA A 2 10.61 1.72 -11.20
CA ALA A 2 9.52 1.18 -12.01
C ALA A 2 8.73 2.34 -12.64
N THR A 3 8.32 2.17 -13.90
CA THR A 3 7.56 3.18 -14.67
C THR A 3 6.05 2.98 -14.56
N ASP A 4 5.63 1.82 -14.06
CA ASP A 4 4.27 1.34 -14.04
C ASP A 4 4.07 0.37 -12.87
N ALA A 5 2.80 0.25 -12.45
CA ALA A 5 2.34 -0.75 -11.48
C ALA A 5 1.00 -1.30 -11.96
N ARG A 6 0.73 -2.57 -11.65
CA ARG A 6 -0.55 -3.21 -12.00
C ARG A 6 -1.58 -2.91 -10.92
N LEU A 7 -2.70 -2.35 -11.35
CA LEU A 7 -3.92 -2.24 -10.55
C LEU A 7 -4.95 -3.26 -11.03
N ASN A 8 -5.68 -3.86 -10.09
CA ASN A 8 -6.80 -4.71 -10.44
C ASN A 8 -7.94 -3.84 -10.99
N VAL A 9 -8.54 -4.22 -12.13
CA VAL A 9 -9.64 -3.47 -12.74
C VAL A 9 -10.86 -3.33 -11.82
N GLY A 10 -11.04 -4.27 -10.90
CA GLY A 10 -12.07 -4.29 -9.87
C GLY A 10 -11.60 -3.76 -8.50
N ILE A 11 -10.49 -3.02 -8.43
CA ILE A 11 -9.90 -2.59 -7.14
C ILE A 11 -10.87 -1.81 -6.27
N LEU A 12 -11.67 -0.91 -6.86
CA LEU A 12 -12.67 -0.12 -6.12
C LEU A 12 -13.87 -0.96 -5.68
N GLN A 13 -14.09 -2.12 -6.31
CA GLN A 13 -15.16 -3.05 -5.98
C GLN A 13 -14.73 -4.07 -4.92
N HIS A 14 -13.44 -4.18 -4.65
CA HIS A 14 -12.90 -5.13 -3.69
C HIS A 14 -13.40 -4.86 -2.26
N PRO A 15 -13.82 -5.88 -1.49
CA PRO A 15 -14.43 -5.67 -0.16
C PRO A 15 -13.56 -4.86 0.81
N LYS A 16 -12.24 -5.10 0.84
CA LYS A 16 -11.31 -4.33 1.70
C LYS A 16 -11.26 -2.84 1.32
N ILE A 17 -11.31 -2.53 0.02
CA ILE A 17 -11.25 -1.15 -0.47
C ILE A 17 -12.58 -0.43 -0.27
N LYS A 18 -13.71 -1.14 -0.42
CA LYS A 18 -15.02 -0.60 -0.03
C LYS A 18 -15.10 -0.28 1.46
N LYS A 19 -14.57 -1.17 2.33
CA LYS A 19 -14.47 -0.91 3.78
C LYS A 19 -13.59 0.31 4.07
N LEU A 20 -12.48 0.45 3.36
CA LEU A 20 -11.60 1.62 3.46
C LEU A 20 -12.33 2.91 3.08
N GLY A 21 -13.06 2.91 1.97
CA GLY A 21 -13.88 4.06 1.55
C GLY A 21 -15.05 4.37 2.47
N TYR A 22 -15.66 3.34 3.07
CA TYR A 22 -16.71 3.53 4.07
C TYR A 22 -16.18 4.20 5.35
N ARG A 23 -14.96 3.84 5.79
CA ARG A 23 -14.36 4.37 7.01
C ARG A 23 -13.71 5.75 6.83
N LEU A 24 -12.99 5.94 5.73
CA LEU A 24 -12.12 7.11 5.51
C LEU A 24 -12.66 8.05 4.42
N GLY A 25 -13.88 7.80 3.95
CA GLY A 25 -14.44 8.49 2.79
C GLY A 25 -13.68 8.19 1.49
N PRO A 26 -13.93 8.97 0.43
CA PRO A 26 -13.30 8.79 -0.88
C PRO A 26 -11.77 8.85 -0.87
N GLN A 27 -11.20 9.54 0.13
CA GLN A 27 -9.76 9.72 0.26
C GLN A 27 -9.04 8.41 0.59
N GLY A 28 -9.67 7.48 1.31
CA GLY A 28 -9.07 6.17 1.65
C GLY A 28 -8.68 5.34 0.42
N PRO A 29 -9.63 5.02 -0.50
CA PRO A 29 -9.33 4.29 -1.73
C PRO A 29 -8.32 5.00 -2.64
N LEU A 30 -8.40 6.33 -2.77
CA LEU A 30 -7.43 7.11 -3.55
C LEU A 30 -6.03 7.02 -2.95
N SER A 31 -5.91 7.17 -1.64
CA SER A 31 -4.65 7.06 -0.89
C SER A 31 -4.04 5.68 -0.99
N TYR A 32 -4.85 4.62 -0.99
CA TYR A 32 -4.36 3.25 -1.22
C TYR A 32 -3.84 3.03 -2.65
N ILE A 33 -4.48 3.64 -3.66
CA ILE A 33 -3.96 3.61 -5.04
C ILE A 33 -2.64 4.38 -5.10
N ALA A 34 -2.55 5.56 -4.48
CA ALA A 34 -1.31 6.34 -4.39
C ALA A 34 -0.20 5.53 -3.73
N LEU A 35 -0.49 4.83 -2.62
CA LEU A 35 0.46 3.96 -1.94
C LEU A 35 0.98 2.86 -2.85
N ILE A 36 0.12 2.17 -3.61
CA ILE A 36 0.56 1.13 -4.56
C ILE A 36 1.57 1.70 -5.58
N LEU A 37 1.29 2.89 -6.12
CA LEU A 37 2.17 3.54 -7.10
C LEU A 37 3.50 3.94 -6.46
N TRP A 38 3.46 4.50 -5.25
CA TRP A 38 4.65 4.88 -4.51
C TRP A 38 5.52 3.67 -4.17
N VAL A 39 4.91 2.57 -3.70
CA VAL A 39 5.62 1.32 -3.39
C VAL A 39 6.28 0.77 -4.65
N ALA A 40 5.57 0.73 -5.78
CA ALA A 40 6.18 0.27 -7.03
C ALA A 40 7.42 1.09 -7.44
N ALA A 41 7.40 2.40 -7.21
CA ALA A 41 8.51 3.29 -7.55
C ALA A 41 9.69 3.18 -6.57
N ASN A 42 9.44 3.05 -5.27
CA ASN A 42 10.44 3.24 -4.21
C ASN A 42 10.83 1.95 -3.47
N LYS A 43 9.90 1.00 -3.36
CA LYS A 43 10.01 -0.25 -2.59
C LYS A 43 9.50 -1.43 -3.43
N PRO A 44 10.18 -1.74 -4.56
CA PRO A 44 9.62 -2.58 -5.62
C PRO A 44 9.33 -4.03 -5.18
N ASP A 45 10.01 -4.53 -4.16
CA ASP A 45 9.76 -5.82 -3.50
C ASP A 45 8.49 -5.83 -2.62
N GLY A 46 7.92 -4.66 -2.34
CA GLY A 46 6.74 -4.48 -1.50
C GLY A 46 7.05 -4.50 0.00
N ASP A 47 8.33 -4.47 0.38
CA ASP A 47 8.78 -4.43 1.76
C ASP A 47 8.84 -2.99 2.27
N LEU A 48 8.09 -2.73 3.33
CA LEU A 48 7.98 -1.46 4.04
C LEU A 48 8.60 -1.55 5.44
N SER A 49 9.40 -2.58 5.71
CA SER A 49 10.14 -2.72 6.95
C SER A 49 11.01 -1.49 7.22
N GLY A 50 10.97 -1.02 8.45
CA GLY A 50 11.66 0.19 8.89
C GLY A 50 10.95 1.50 8.58
N MET A 51 9.73 1.46 8.00
CA MET A 51 8.85 2.63 7.93
C MET A 51 7.87 2.61 9.11
N GLU A 52 7.72 3.75 9.78
CA GLU A 52 6.68 3.97 10.77
C GLU A 52 5.35 4.38 10.11
N ALA A 53 4.28 4.45 10.90
CA ALA A 53 2.96 4.86 10.41
C ALA A 53 3.01 6.22 9.69
N ASP A 54 3.72 7.18 10.29
CA ASP A 54 3.88 8.53 9.75
C ASP A 54 4.68 8.54 8.44
N ASP A 55 5.68 7.67 8.28
CA ASP A 55 6.45 7.56 7.03
C ASP A 55 5.56 7.06 5.88
N ILE A 56 4.69 6.09 6.16
CA ILE A 56 3.77 5.51 5.17
C ILE A 56 2.72 6.54 4.75
N GLU A 57 2.20 7.31 5.69
CA GLU A 57 1.23 8.37 5.42
C GLU A 57 1.86 9.57 4.73
N LEU A 58 3.10 9.93 5.08
CA LEU A 58 3.86 10.98 4.39
C LEU A 58 4.18 10.59 2.95
N ALA A 59 4.46 9.31 2.67
CA ALA A 59 4.75 8.82 1.32
C ALA A 59 3.62 9.09 0.30
N ILE A 60 2.39 9.31 0.77
CA ILE A 60 1.21 9.56 -0.05
C ILE A 60 0.55 10.91 0.22
N ASP A 61 1.22 11.79 0.96
CA ASP A 61 0.68 13.09 1.39
C ASP A 61 -0.71 12.95 2.04
N TRP A 62 -0.87 12.00 2.98
CA TRP A 62 -2.15 11.75 3.65
C TRP A 62 -2.70 13.05 4.29
N PRO A 63 -3.92 13.50 3.91
CA PRO A 63 -4.36 14.86 4.24
C PRO A 63 -5.18 14.95 5.54
N GLU A 64 -5.51 13.82 6.18
CA GLU A 64 -6.39 13.78 7.34
C GLU A 64 -5.59 13.50 8.64
N GLU A 65 -6.28 13.04 9.68
CA GLU A 65 -5.65 12.73 10.98
C GLU A 65 -4.56 11.65 10.85
N PRO A 66 -3.36 11.89 11.43
CA PRO A 66 -2.26 10.93 11.42
C PRO A 66 -2.61 9.58 12.04
N GLY A 67 -2.06 8.52 11.47
CA GLY A 67 -2.23 7.13 11.88
C GLY A 67 -3.58 6.51 11.48
N VAL A 68 -4.57 7.30 11.08
CA VAL A 68 -5.91 6.78 10.74
C VAL A 68 -5.88 5.92 9.48
N PHE A 69 -5.11 6.33 8.46
CA PHE A 69 -4.97 5.55 7.24
C PHE A 69 -4.15 4.29 7.49
N PHE A 70 -3.00 4.42 8.12
CA PHE A 70 -2.12 3.29 8.46
C PHE A 70 -2.87 2.21 9.27
N ASN A 71 -3.56 2.59 10.34
CA ASN A 71 -4.31 1.67 11.18
C ASN A 71 -5.41 0.93 10.40
N ALA A 72 -6.08 1.61 9.46
CA ALA A 72 -7.08 0.97 8.60
C ALA A 72 -6.45 -0.03 7.62
N LEU A 73 -5.23 0.22 7.13
CA LEU A 73 -4.52 -0.73 6.27
C LEU A 73 -4.16 -2.03 7.01
N ILE A 74 -3.69 -1.92 8.25
CA ILE A 74 -3.37 -3.08 9.10
C ILE A 74 -4.65 -3.85 9.42
N GLU A 75 -5.69 -3.18 9.90
CA GLU A 75 -6.96 -3.80 10.27
C GLU A 75 -7.60 -4.57 9.11
N PHE A 76 -7.57 -3.98 7.90
CA PHE A 76 -8.15 -4.62 6.72
C PHE A 76 -7.19 -5.60 6.01
N ARG A 77 -5.99 -5.83 6.55
CA ARG A 77 -4.93 -6.64 5.94
C ARG A 77 -4.65 -6.21 4.49
N LEU A 78 -4.50 -4.90 4.31
CA LEU A 78 -3.93 -4.29 3.10
C LEU A 78 -2.41 -4.15 3.26
N LEU A 79 -1.96 -3.97 4.51
CA LEU A 79 -0.59 -4.23 4.95
C LEU A 79 -0.59 -5.48 5.84
N ASP A 80 0.43 -6.31 5.68
CA ASP A 80 0.76 -7.40 6.60
C ASP A 80 1.80 -6.88 7.60
N GLU A 81 1.55 -7.08 8.89
CA GLU A 81 2.51 -6.85 9.97
C GLU A 81 3.00 -8.21 10.48
N THR A 82 4.28 -8.50 10.27
CA THR A 82 4.87 -9.75 10.78
C THR A 82 5.45 -9.56 12.18
N ASN A 83 6.01 -8.38 12.43
CA ASN A 83 6.52 -7.89 13.71
C ASN A 83 6.35 -6.36 13.74
N PRO A 84 6.40 -5.72 14.93
CA PRO A 84 6.40 -4.26 15.01
C PRO A 84 7.50 -3.65 14.13
N GLY A 85 7.15 -2.71 13.25
CA GLY A 85 8.07 -2.08 12.31
C GLY A 85 8.40 -2.91 11.05
N HIS A 86 7.83 -4.11 10.90
CA HIS A 86 8.02 -4.99 9.75
C HIS A 86 6.72 -5.16 8.96
N TYR A 87 6.51 -4.22 8.03
CA TYR A 87 5.31 -4.13 7.21
C TYR A 87 5.58 -4.56 5.77
N ALA A 88 4.62 -5.21 5.14
CA ALA A 88 4.67 -5.52 3.73
C ALA A 88 3.31 -5.30 3.06
N MET A 89 3.32 -4.92 1.79
CA MET A 89 2.08 -4.85 1.00
C MET A 89 1.49 -6.25 0.85
N HIS A 90 0.27 -6.45 1.38
CA HIS A 90 -0.34 -7.78 1.46
C HIS A 90 -0.54 -8.43 0.09
N GLY A 91 0.15 -9.52 -0.24
CA GLY A 91 0.06 -10.19 -1.54
C GLY A 91 0.65 -9.39 -2.71
N TRP A 92 1.70 -8.58 -2.43
CA TRP A 92 2.35 -7.74 -3.44
C TRP A 92 2.94 -8.53 -4.61
N ALA A 93 3.78 -9.53 -4.33
CA ALA A 93 4.49 -10.29 -5.35
C ALA A 93 3.54 -11.00 -6.33
N GLU A 94 2.36 -11.43 -5.86
CA GLU A 94 1.34 -12.08 -6.69
C GLU A 94 0.65 -11.08 -7.63
N ARG A 95 0.39 -9.86 -7.15
CA ARG A 95 -0.33 -8.83 -7.91
C ARG A 95 0.58 -8.04 -8.83
N ASN A 96 1.82 -7.81 -8.42
CA ASN A 96 2.84 -7.03 -9.12
C ASN A 96 4.15 -7.83 -9.36
N PRO A 97 4.10 -9.03 -9.96
CA PRO A 97 5.28 -9.90 -10.07
C PRO A 97 6.42 -9.29 -10.90
N TRP A 98 6.09 -8.47 -11.90
CA TRP A 98 7.08 -7.78 -12.73
C TRP A 98 7.80 -6.65 -12.01
N VAL A 99 7.13 -6.01 -11.05
CA VAL A 99 7.72 -4.97 -10.20
C VAL A 99 8.59 -5.62 -9.12
N ALA A 100 8.03 -6.62 -8.42
CA ALA A 100 8.75 -7.39 -7.39
C ALA A 100 10.01 -8.07 -7.94
N GLY A 101 9.93 -8.63 -9.16
CA GLY A 101 11.06 -9.30 -9.80
C GLY A 101 12.15 -8.37 -10.36
N ARG A 102 11.96 -7.04 -10.43
CA ARG A 102 12.99 -6.13 -10.97
C ARG A 102 14.25 -6.06 -10.11
N GLY A 103 14.14 -6.25 -8.80
CA GLY A 103 15.29 -6.24 -7.89
C GLY A 103 16.26 -7.42 -8.10
N GLY A 104 15.82 -8.51 -8.75
CA GLY A 104 16.62 -9.71 -9.01
C GLY A 104 17.18 -9.83 -10.43
N ARG A 105 17.07 -8.78 -11.26
CA ARG A 105 17.53 -8.77 -12.66
C ARG A 105 18.40 -7.55 -12.98
N ALA A 106 19.33 -7.22 -12.08
CA ALA A 106 20.38 -6.23 -12.30
C ALA A 106 21.75 -6.92 -12.28
#